data_AF-A0A0P7VZD8-F1
#
_entry.id   AF-A0A0P7VZD8-F1
#
_cell.length_a   1.000
_cell.length_b   1.000
_cell.length_c   1.000
_cell.angle_alpha   90.00
_cell.angle_beta   90.00
_cell.angle_gamma   90.00
#
_symmetry.space_group_name_H-M   'P 1'
#
loop_
_entity.id
_entity.type
_entity.pdbx_description
1 polymer ?
#
loop_
_entity_poly.entity_id
_entity_poly.type
_entity_poly.pdbx_seq_one_letter_code
_entity_poly.pdbx_strand_id
1 'polypeptide(L)'
;MGINEDFAPQEGRIAARRHINMGALLKGTDGREFEGTIRNISETGCLFRAERAKRLEPGRHYSLRLEGLEMQVVCAAWSEDGHAGLELAEPLHPAVVDDLVRAVLLALAANARADRAREREPIEDLPPLSRGRRGTLR
;
A
#
# COMPACT_ATOMS: atom_id res chain seq x y z
N MET A 1 35.76 -1.21 -31.63
CA MET A 1 35.44 -2.19 -30.58
C MET A 1 34.20 -1.70 -29.87
N GLY A 2 33.04 -2.24 -30.21
CA GLY A 2 31.78 -1.90 -29.55
C GLY A 2 31.30 -3.14 -28.81
N ILE A 3 31.49 -3.17 -27.50
CA ILE A 3 30.75 -4.08 -26.63
C ILE A 3 29.45 -3.37 -26.26
N ASN A 4 28.43 -3.53 -27.11
CA ASN A 4 27.06 -3.35 -26.63
C ASN A 4 26.73 -4.64 -25.89
N GLU A 5 27.10 -4.70 -24.62
CA GLU A 5 26.57 -5.71 -23.71
C GLU A 5 25.11 -5.33 -23.45
N ASP A 6 24.23 -6.02 -24.15
CA ASP A 6 22.81 -6.11 -23.86
C ASP A 6 22.67 -6.63 -22.41
N PHE A 7 22.63 -5.73 -21.43
CA PHE A 7 22.29 -6.04 -20.05
C PHE A 7 20.80 -6.39 -20.00
N ALA A 8 20.43 -7.55 -20.53
CA ALA A 8 19.16 -8.17 -20.22
C ALA A 8 19.07 -8.25 -18.69
N PRO A 9 17.99 -7.74 -18.05
CA PRO A 9 17.85 -7.83 -16.61
C PRO A 9 17.87 -9.32 -16.24
N GLN A 10 18.93 -9.77 -15.59
CA GLN A 10 19.00 -11.13 -15.09
C GLN A 10 17.86 -11.30 -14.10
N GLU A 11 16.84 -12.08 -14.48
CA GLU A 11 15.67 -12.34 -13.67
C GLU A 11 16.04 -13.33 -12.55
N GLY A 12 16.87 -12.88 -11.61
CA GLY A 12 17.33 -13.63 -10.43
C GLY A 12 16.27 -13.76 -9.33
N ARG A 13 14.99 -13.79 -9.70
CA ARG A 13 13.87 -13.82 -8.75
C ARG A 13 13.49 -15.27 -8.45
N ILE A 14 13.44 -15.60 -7.17
CA ILE A 14 13.10 -16.95 -6.69
C ILE A 14 11.61 -17.15 -6.35
N ALA A 15 10.82 -16.08 -6.30
CA ALA A 15 9.40 -16.13 -5.94
C ALA A 15 8.54 -15.12 -6.73
N ALA A 16 7.31 -15.50 -7.05
CA ALA A 16 6.35 -14.65 -7.75
C ALA A 16 5.78 -13.55 -6.83
N ARG A 17 5.68 -12.31 -7.33
CA ARG A 17 5.15 -11.16 -6.59
C ARG A 17 3.67 -10.94 -6.90
N ARG A 18 2.87 -10.81 -5.85
CA ARG A 18 1.46 -10.44 -5.92
C ARG A 18 1.30 -8.96 -5.60
N HIS A 19 0.63 -8.20 -6.46
CA HIS A 19 0.40 -6.77 -6.25
C HIS A 19 -0.68 -6.56 -5.19
N ILE A 20 -0.36 -5.78 -4.17
CA ILE A 20 -1.28 -5.42 -3.10
C ILE A 20 -1.11 -3.96 -2.73
N ASN A 21 -2.07 -3.40 -2.01
CA ASN A 21 -1.97 -2.06 -1.44
C ASN A 21 -2.45 -2.17 0.00
N MET A 22 -1.51 -2.31 0.93
CA MET A 22 -1.78 -2.57 2.34
C MET A 22 -0.93 -1.64 3.21
N GLY A 23 -1.55 -1.01 4.22
CA GLY A 23 -0.84 -0.18 5.20
C GLY A 23 0.17 -1.01 6.00
N ALA A 24 1.32 -0.41 6.30
CA ALA A 24 2.40 -1.07 7.00
C ALA A 24 3.18 -0.09 7.87
N LEU A 25 3.75 -0.63 8.96
CA LEU A 25 4.63 0.10 9.86
C LEU A 25 5.97 -0.63 9.95
N LEU A 26 7.05 0.09 9.65
CA LEU A 26 8.41 -0.37 9.93
C LEU A 26 8.93 0.30 11.20
N LYS A 27 9.59 -0.49 12.05
CA LYS A 27 10.28 -0.01 13.24
C LYS A 27 11.76 -0.39 13.16
N GLY A 28 12.62 0.62 13.18
CA GLY A 28 14.07 0.45 13.25
C GLY A 28 14.54 0.09 14.65
N THR A 29 15.72 -0.51 14.74
CA THR A 29 16.40 -0.81 16.02
C THR A 29 16.77 0.43 16.82
N ASP A 30 16.82 1.60 16.17
CA ASP A 30 17.01 2.91 16.80
C ASP A 30 15.71 3.55 17.32
N GLY A 31 14.59 2.82 17.25
CA GLY A 31 13.28 3.30 17.65
C GLY A 31 12.58 4.19 16.62
N ARG A 32 13.19 4.45 15.45
CA ARG A 32 12.54 5.22 14.38
C ARG A 32 11.43 4.41 13.73
N GLU A 33 10.31 5.08 13.45
CA GLU A 33 9.16 4.47 12.79
C GLU A 33 8.93 5.08 11.40
N PHE A 34 8.52 4.22 10.47
CA PHE A 34 8.24 4.55 9.08
C PHE A 34 6.87 3.97 8.72
N GLU A 35 5.88 4.85 8.63
CA GLU A 35 4.57 4.54 8.07
C GLU A 35 4.66 4.47 6.55
N GLY A 36 3.93 3.53 5.97
CA GLY A 36 3.98 3.29 4.54
C GLY A 36 2.99 2.26 4.07
N THR A 37 3.21 1.81 2.85
CA THR A 37 2.34 0.88 2.15
C THR A 37 3.16 -0.23 1.50
N ILE A 38 2.74 -1.48 1.68
CA ILE A 38 3.21 -2.58 0.84
C ILE A 38 2.51 -2.51 -0.51
N ARG A 39 3.30 -2.47 -1.59
CA ARG A 39 2.87 -2.37 -2.99
C ARG A 39 2.89 -3.72 -3.72
N ASN A 40 3.73 -4.63 -3.26
CA ASN A 40 3.70 -6.03 -3.64
C ASN A 40 4.33 -6.90 -2.56
N ILE A 41 3.99 -8.18 -2.56
CA ILE A 41 4.50 -9.18 -1.62
C ILE A 41 4.77 -10.50 -2.34
N SER A 42 5.80 -11.21 -1.89
CA SER A 42 6.13 -12.59 -2.22
C SER A 42 6.47 -13.34 -0.94
N GLU A 43 6.75 -14.65 -1.04
CA GLU A 43 7.16 -15.47 0.11
C GLU A 43 8.44 -14.94 0.78
N THR A 44 9.35 -14.36 0.01
CA THR A 44 10.69 -13.96 0.50
C THR A 44 10.86 -12.45 0.69
N GLY A 45 9.87 -11.63 0.35
CA GLY A 45 10.02 -10.19 0.51
C GLY A 45 8.83 -9.37 0.04
N CYS A 46 8.98 -8.06 0.10
CA CYS A 46 7.94 -7.12 -0.30
C CYS A 46 8.52 -5.78 -0.76
N LEU A 47 7.70 -5.02 -1.49
CA LEU A 47 8.00 -3.63 -1.84
C LEU A 47 7.27 -2.70 -0.88
N PHE A 48 8.01 -1.93 -0.10
CA PHE A 48 7.48 -0.90 0.79
C PHE A 48 7.63 0.48 0.14
N ARG A 49 6.58 1.30 0.24
CA ARG A 49 6.60 2.72 -0.10
C ARG A 49 6.33 3.54 1.17
N ALA A 50 7.31 4.34 1.59
CA ALA A 50 7.16 5.25 2.72
C ALA A 50 6.20 6.39 2.39
N GLU A 51 5.38 6.79 3.36
CA GLU A 51 4.49 7.96 3.20
C GLU A 51 5.26 9.29 3.24
N ARG A 52 6.35 9.34 4.00
CA ARG A 52 7.26 10.50 4.06
C ARG A 52 8.55 10.18 3.32
N ALA A 53 9.25 11.20 2.83
CA ALA A 53 10.54 11.08 2.14
C ALA A 53 11.70 10.68 3.08
N LYS A 54 11.47 9.72 3.98
CA LYS A 54 12.47 9.13 4.84
C LYS A 54 13.04 7.90 4.13
N ARG A 55 14.36 7.88 3.96
CA ARG A 55 15.07 6.77 3.34
C ARG A 55 15.27 5.65 4.35
N LEU A 56 15.04 4.41 3.91
CA LEU A 56 15.45 3.21 4.65
C LEU A 56 16.91 2.94 4.34
N GLU A 57 17.68 2.50 5.33
CA GLU A 57 19.11 2.25 5.17
C GLU A 57 19.31 0.84 4.60
N PRO A 58 19.90 0.67 3.40
CA PRO A 58 20.17 -0.65 2.86
C PRO A 58 21.08 -1.48 3.79
N GLY A 59 20.82 -2.78 3.87
CA GLY A 59 21.48 -3.72 4.77
C GLY A 59 20.99 -3.68 6.22
N ARG A 60 20.10 -2.73 6.57
CA ARG A 60 19.59 -2.60 7.94
C ARG A 60 18.33 -3.43 8.17
N HIS A 61 18.22 -3.96 9.38
CA HIS A 61 17.07 -4.73 9.83
C HIS A 61 15.99 -3.83 10.44
N TYR A 62 14.73 -4.19 10.16
CA TYR A 62 13.54 -3.55 10.67
C TYR A 62 12.53 -4.59 11.13
N SER A 63 11.69 -4.22 12.08
CA SER A 63 10.47 -4.97 12.38
C SER A 63 9.34 -4.44 11.51
N LEU A 64 8.75 -5.30 10.69
CA LEU A 64 7.62 -5.01 9.81
C LEU A 64 6.32 -5.49 10.45
N ARG A 65 5.38 -4.58 10.63
CA ARG A 65 4.02 -4.88 11.03
C ARG A 65 3.08 -4.71 9.84
N LEU A 66 2.34 -5.78 9.55
CA LEU A 66 1.24 -5.83 8.58
C LEU A 66 -0.05 -6.15 9.32
N GLU A 67 -1.18 -5.59 8.90
CA GLU A 67 -2.46 -6.00 9.46
C GLU A 67 -2.75 -7.48 9.13
N GLY A 68 -3.19 -8.23 10.14
CA GLY A 68 -3.50 -9.66 9.98
C GLY A 68 -2.30 -10.59 10.01
N LEU A 69 -1.08 -10.09 10.23
CA LEU A 69 0.13 -10.90 10.36
C LEU A 69 0.88 -10.59 11.66
N GLU A 70 1.57 -11.59 12.20
CA GLU A 70 2.56 -11.36 13.24
C GLU A 70 3.70 -10.47 12.73
N MET A 71 4.43 -9.85 13.66
CA MET A 71 5.53 -8.97 13.32
C MET A 71 6.66 -9.75 12.63
N GLN A 72 7.07 -9.27 11.46
CA GLN A 72 8.11 -9.89 10.64
C GLN A 72 9.44 -9.16 10.84
N VAL A 73 10.55 -9.88 10.78
CA VAL A 73 11.88 -9.26 10.67
C VAL A 73 12.24 -9.15 9.19
N VAL A 74 12.66 -7.96 8.77
CA VAL A 74 13.05 -7.70 7.38
C VAL A 74 14.38 -6.98 7.30
N CYS A 75 15.12 -7.20 6.21
CA CYS A 75 16.30 -6.43 5.84
C CYS A 75 15.98 -5.54 4.64
N ALA A 76 16.38 -4.27 4.66
CA ALA A 76 16.25 -3.41 3.49
C ALA A 76 17.31 -3.78 2.45
N ALA A 77 16.92 -4.45 1.37
CA ALA A 77 17.83 -4.82 0.28
C ALA A 77 18.29 -3.59 -0.54
N TRP A 78 17.40 -2.62 -0.72
CA TRP A 78 17.68 -1.35 -1.40
C TRP A 78 16.69 -0.28 -0.96
N SER A 79 17.03 1.00 -1.19
CA SER A 79 16.09 2.12 -1.01
C SER A 79 16.38 3.27 -1.97
N GLU A 80 15.33 3.69 -2.69
CA GLU A 80 15.34 4.70 -3.76
C GLU A 80 13.96 5.37 -3.84
N ASP A 81 13.92 6.70 -3.98
CA ASP A 81 12.69 7.49 -4.20
C ASP A 81 11.50 7.15 -3.28
N GLY A 82 11.77 7.00 -1.98
CA GLY A 82 10.76 6.65 -0.98
C GLY A 82 10.26 5.20 -1.07
N HIS A 83 10.84 4.39 -1.94
CA HIS A 83 10.62 2.97 -2.04
C HIS A 83 11.77 2.20 -1.39
N ALA A 84 11.46 0.99 -0.92
CA ALA A 84 12.45 0.04 -0.45
C ALA A 84 12.01 -1.38 -0.76
N GLY A 85 12.95 -2.16 -1.27
CA GLY A 85 12.82 -3.61 -1.32
C GLY A 85 13.20 -4.18 0.03
N LEU A 86 12.29 -4.94 0.61
CA LEU A 86 12.48 -5.59 1.90
C LEU A 86 12.56 -7.10 1.68
N GLU A 87 13.61 -7.71 2.21
CA GLU A 87 13.79 -9.15 2.28
C GLU A 87 13.33 -9.64 3.65
N LEU A 88 12.52 -10.68 3.68
CA LEU A 88 12.07 -11.32 4.92
C LEU A 88 13.19 -12.19 5.49
N ALA A 89 13.46 -12.07 6.78
CA ALA A 89 14.43 -12.94 7.46
C ALA A 89 13.99 -14.41 7.44
N GLU A 90 12.68 -14.64 7.55
CA GLU A 90 12.06 -15.96 7.41
C GLU A 90 11.00 -15.90 6.30
N PRO A 91 11.06 -16.78 5.28
CA PRO A 91 10.05 -16.79 4.22
C PRO A 91 8.64 -17.07 4.76
N LEU A 92 7.66 -16.35 4.25
CA LEU A 92 6.26 -16.63 4.53
C LEU A 92 5.84 -17.93 3.85
N HIS A 93 5.00 -18.70 4.53
CA HIS A 93 4.32 -19.82 3.90
C HIS A 93 3.41 -19.32 2.75
N PRO A 94 3.34 -20.01 1.60
CA PRO A 94 2.55 -19.56 0.45
C PRO A 94 1.09 -19.20 0.78
N ALA A 95 0.45 -20.00 1.65
CA ALA A 95 -0.92 -19.77 2.09
C ALA A 95 -1.12 -18.42 2.80
N VAL A 96 -0.11 -17.95 3.55
CA VAL A 96 -0.15 -16.64 4.23
C VAL A 96 -0.18 -15.52 3.20
N VAL A 97 0.60 -15.65 2.13
CA VAL A 97 0.62 -14.66 1.04
C VAL A 97 -0.73 -14.64 0.31
N ASP A 98 -1.31 -15.82 0.05
CA ASP A 98 -2.64 -15.93 -0.57
C ASP A 98 -3.75 -15.33 0.31
N ASP A 99 -3.71 -15.57 1.62
CA ASP A 99 -4.70 -15.03 2.56
C ASP A 99 -4.60 -13.51 2.70
N LEU A 100 -3.38 -12.95 2.75
CA LEU A 100 -3.18 -11.49 2.74
C LEU A 100 -3.75 -10.85 1.48
N VAL A 101 -3.50 -11.43 0.32
CA VAL A 101 -4.02 -10.92 -0.96
C VAL A 101 -5.54 -11.00 -1.00
N ARG A 102 -6.11 -12.12 -0.55
CA ARG A 102 -7.56 -12.30 -0.45
C ARG A 102 -8.18 -11.24 0.47
N ALA A 103 -7.59 -11.00 1.64
CA ALA A 103 -8.08 -10.00 2.60
C ALA A 103 -8.13 -8.59 1.98
N VAL A 104 -7.08 -8.19 1.26
CA VAL A 104 -7.04 -6.87 0.57
C VAL A 104 -8.13 -6.77 -0.48
N LEU A 105 -8.30 -7.80 -1.32
CA LEU A 105 -9.33 -7.80 -2.36
C LEU A 105 -10.75 -7.72 -1.79
N LEU A 106 -11.00 -8.45 -0.68
CA LEU A 106 -12.28 -8.40 0.01
C LEU A 106 -12.56 -7.01 0.60
N ALA A 107 -11.56 -6.39 1.25
CA ALA A 107 -11.69 -5.05 1.80
C ALA A 107 -11.99 -4.01 0.71
N LEU A 108 -11.29 -4.07 -0.43
CA LEU A 108 -11.56 -3.19 -1.57
C LEU A 108 -12.98 -3.37 -2.12
N ALA A 109 -13.43 -4.61 -2.27
CA ALA A 109 -14.78 -4.89 -2.74
C ALA A 109 -15.85 -4.43 -1.75
N ALA A 110 -15.59 -4.51 -0.44
CA ALA A 110 -16.50 -3.99 0.59
C ALA A 110 -16.61 -2.46 0.52
N ASN A 111 -15.47 -1.76 0.44
CA ASN A 111 -15.42 -0.30 0.36
C ASN A 111 -16.14 0.23 -0.90
N ALA A 112 -15.93 -0.39 -2.06
CA ALA A 112 -16.62 -0.01 -3.29
C ALA A 112 -18.14 -0.14 -3.21
N ARG A 113 -18.66 -1.11 -2.44
CA ARG A 113 -20.11 -1.24 -2.20
C ARG A 113 -20.63 -0.13 -1.30
N ALA A 114 -19.87 0.22 -0.26
CA ALA A 114 -20.23 1.30 0.66
C ALA A 114 -20.25 2.68 -0.03
N ASP A 115 -19.26 2.97 -0.88
CA ASP A 115 -19.22 4.24 -1.62
C ASP A 115 -20.43 4.40 -2.55
N ARG A 116 -20.80 3.35 -3.30
CA ARG A 116 -22.00 3.36 -4.15
C ARG A 116 -23.30 3.52 -3.36
N ALA A 117 -23.35 3.08 -2.11
CA ALA A 117 -24.50 3.26 -1.25
C ALA A 117 -24.59 4.72 -0.74
N ARG A 118 -23.45 5.35 -0.40
CA ARG A 118 -23.38 6.74 0.05
C ARG A 118 -23.73 7.75 -1.05
N GLU A 119 -23.33 7.50 -2.30
CA GLU A 119 -23.68 8.35 -3.45
C GLU A 119 -25.18 8.30 -3.81
N ARG A 120 -25.95 7.37 -3.22
CA ARG A 120 -27.39 7.22 -3.45
C ARG A 120 -28.26 7.89 -2.37
N GLU A 121 -27.69 8.65 -1.45
CA GLU A 121 -28.51 9.45 -0.54
C GLU A 121 -29.30 10.50 -1.34
N PRO A 122 -30.65 10.52 -1.24
CA PRO A 122 -31.46 11.50 -1.94
C PRO A 122 -31.13 12.90 -1.43
N ILE A 123 -31.06 13.86 -2.35
CA ILE A 123 -31.03 15.28 -2.04
C ILE A 123 -32.41 15.64 -1.46
N GLU A 124 -32.65 15.34 -0.19
CA GLU A 124 -33.76 15.89 0.59
C GLU A 124 -33.26 17.13 1.34
N ASP A 125 -34.08 18.19 1.32
CA ASP A 125 -33.85 19.55 1.85
C ASP A 125 -33.05 20.56 1.00
N LEU A 126 -33.44 20.73 -0.28
CA LEU A 126 -33.40 22.07 -0.86
C LEU A 126 -34.60 22.87 -0.31
N PRO A 127 -34.39 23.97 0.45
CA PRO A 127 -35.51 24.81 0.86
C PRO A 127 -36.25 25.32 -0.39
N PRO A 128 -37.59 25.46 -0.35
CA PRO A 128 -38.34 25.88 -1.50
C PRO A 128 -37.82 27.23 -1.99
N LEU A 129 -37.51 27.33 -3.29
CA LEU A 129 -37.18 28.59 -3.94
C LEU A 129 -38.25 29.62 -3.61
N SER A 130 -37.90 30.60 -2.79
CA SER A 130 -38.74 31.74 -2.44
C SER A 130 -39.25 32.38 -3.73
N ARG A 131 -40.53 32.19 -4.05
CA ARG A 131 -41.20 32.91 -5.14
C ARG A 131 -41.10 34.40 -4.85
N GLY A 132 -40.33 35.11 -5.68
CA GLY A 132 -40.20 36.56 -5.62
C GLY A 132 -41.57 37.23 -5.56
N ARG A 133 -41.76 38.06 -4.52
CA ARG A 133 -42.91 38.96 -4.42
C ARG A 133 -42.92 39.85 -5.67
N ARG A 134 -43.95 39.66 -6.51
CA ARG A 134 -44.34 40.62 -7.54
C ARG A 134 -44.67 41.94 -6.84
N GLY A 135 -44.13 43.02 -7.41
CA GLY A 135 -44.34 44.37 -6.91
C GLY A 135 -45.81 44.77 -6.86
N THR A 136 -46.11 45.64 -5.91
CA THR A 136 -47.29 46.50 -5.96
C THR A 136 -46.79 47.94 -6.03
N LEU A 137 -46.95 48.53 -7.21
CA LEU A 137 -46.97 49.97 -7.44
C LEU A 137 -48.15 50.57 -6.67
N ARG A 138 -47.89 51.56 -5.82
CA ARG A 138 -48.72 52.77 -5.69
C ARG A 138 -47.96 53.87 -4.97
#